data_AF-A0AB94IK77-F1
#
_entry.id   AF-A0AB94IK77-F1
#
_cell.length_a   1.000
_cell.length_b   1.000
_cell.length_c   1.000
_cell.angle_alpha   90.00
_cell.angle_beta   90.00
_cell.angle_gamma   90.00
#
_symmetry.space_group_name_H-M   'P 1'
#
loop_
_entity.id
_entity.type
_entity.pdbx_description
1 polymer ?
#
loop_
_entity_poly.entity_id
_entity_poly.type
_entity_poly.pdbx_seq_one_letter_code
_entity_poly.pdbx_strand_id
1 'polypeptide(L)'
;MSLIEECSPSLRIQKLEALIGRIPEQHPVWPDVMNEYKSRLAGQRGEKSMYFHLSMLSDSKYQIYHGIRLQYRGFFFQIDFLVLCAAFALVLEVKNRGGELKFEKEFNQATCKRNGQAERIKNPVLQAQLQARKLKGWLEDHNFKDIPVHYLFVNSNEKTLILSDPGNEHITRHICNSEVLIEKIDQLANYHQMDKLDAKELRKLKRLLLSKHTPANPDILKQFNLSPNEIPTGVKCPTCDYIPIDYRHGTWCCPKCNMKSKTAHIPAIDDYFLLIKPKITNAELRAFLHIDSISVAGKIFATMNLPFTGKYKNRVYMISHSGDKIVEGRQ
;
A
#
# COMPACT_ATOMS: atom_id res chain seq x y z
N MET A 1 -14.74 13.25 6.26
CA MET A 1 -13.73 12.47 5.51
C MET A 1 -13.36 11.23 6.27
N SER A 2 -14.15 10.18 6.11
CA SER A 2 -13.69 8.79 6.07
C SER A 2 -12.51 8.72 5.09
N LEU A 3 -11.40 8.10 5.49
CA LEU A 3 -10.26 7.91 4.58
C LEU A 3 -10.46 6.60 3.85
N ILE A 4 -11.50 6.56 3.03
CA ILE A 4 -11.44 5.73 1.85
C ILE A 4 -10.79 6.61 0.77
N GLU A 5 -9.48 6.84 0.92
CA GLU A 5 -8.68 7.17 -0.25
C GLU A 5 -8.78 5.94 -1.16
N GLU A 6 -9.04 6.16 -2.45
CA GLU A 6 -9.08 5.09 -3.44
C GLU A 6 -7.90 4.14 -3.20
N CYS A 7 -8.13 2.82 -3.19
CA CYS A 7 -7.15 1.78 -2.88
C CYS A 7 -5.91 1.91 -3.78
N SER A 8 -5.00 2.79 -3.37
CA SER A 8 -3.87 3.24 -4.16
C SER A 8 -2.75 2.20 -4.10
N PRO A 9 -1.93 2.09 -5.15
CA PRO A 9 -0.83 1.14 -5.13
C PRO A 9 0.06 1.39 -3.92
N SER A 10 0.28 0.36 -3.10
CA SER A 10 1.21 0.46 -1.98
C SER A 10 2.58 0.95 -2.46
N LEU A 11 3.34 1.62 -1.59
CA LEU A 11 4.69 2.07 -1.92
C LEU A 11 5.58 0.94 -2.46
N ARG A 12 5.38 -0.30 -2.00
CA ARG A 12 6.07 -1.48 -2.53
C ARG A 12 5.71 -1.77 -3.99
N ILE A 13 4.44 -1.65 -4.38
CA ILE A 13 4.01 -1.84 -5.78
C ILE A 13 4.64 -0.78 -6.67
N GLN A 14 4.61 0.49 -6.25
CA GLN A 14 5.24 1.60 -6.99
C GLN A 14 6.75 1.38 -7.16
N LYS A 15 7.42 0.94 -6.09
CA LYS A 15 8.84 0.57 -6.11
C LYS A 15 9.15 -0.59 -7.06
N LEU A 16 8.35 -1.64 -7.06
CA LEU A 16 8.51 -2.78 -7.97
C LEU A 16 8.29 -2.35 -9.43
N GLU A 17 7.28 -1.52 -9.69
CA GLU A 17 7.01 -0.96 -11.02
C GLU A 17 8.17 -0.11 -11.53
N ALA A 18 8.70 0.79 -10.70
CA ALA A 18 9.88 1.60 -11.02
C ALA A 18 11.10 0.71 -11.32
N LEU A 19 11.31 -0.36 -10.54
CA LEU A 19 12.42 -1.30 -10.74
C LEU A 19 12.31 -2.05 -12.07
N ILE A 20 11.14 -2.60 -12.38
CA ILE A 20 10.85 -3.30 -13.65
C ILE A 20 11.04 -2.33 -14.83
N GLY A 21 10.61 -1.08 -14.66
CA GLY A 21 10.72 -0.05 -15.68
C GLY A 21 12.15 0.37 -15.99
N ARG A 22 13.13 0.05 -15.14
CA ARG A 22 14.54 0.44 -15.32
C ARG A 22 15.46 -0.72 -15.63
N ILE A 23 15.26 -1.87 -15.02
CA ILE A 23 16.13 -3.02 -15.21
C ILE A 23 15.80 -3.69 -16.56
N PRO A 24 16.79 -4.04 -17.40
CA PRO A 24 16.56 -4.78 -18.63
C PRO A 24 15.87 -6.12 -18.37
N GLU A 25 14.97 -6.55 -19.26
CA GLU A 25 14.26 -7.83 -19.13
C GLU A 25 15.20 -9.05 -19.08
N GLN A 26 16.41 -8.92 -19.65
CA GLN A 26 17.43 -9.97 -19.64
C GLN A 26 18.17 -10.07 -18.30
N HIS A 27 17.95 -9.15 -17.36
CA HIS A 27 18.63 -9.16 -16.07
C HIS A 27 18.18 -10.37 -15.22
N PRO A 28 19.10 -11.08 -14.53
CA PRO A 28 18.76 -12.30 -13.78
C PRO A 28 17.63 -12.14 -12.75
N VAL A 29 17.51 -10.96 -12.13
CA VAL A 29 16.49 -10.68 -11.11
C VAL A 29 15.13 -10.31 -11.68
N TRP A 30 15.06 -9.93 -12.96
CA TRP A 30 13.85 -9.38 -13.56
C TRP A 30 12.64 -10.33 -13.45
N PRO A 31 12.78 -11.65 -13.69
CA PRO A 31 11.67 -12.58 -13.54
C PRO A 31 11.09 -12.59 -12.12
N ASP A 32 11.93 -12.54 -11.10
CA ASP A 32 11.51 -12.56 -9.69
C ASP A 32 10.79 -11.27 -9.30
N VAL A 33 11.33 -10.12 -9.71
CA VAL A 33 10.69 -8.81 -9.49
C VAL A 33 9.33 -8.75 -10.18
N MET A 34 9.25 -9.20 -11.43
CA MET A 34 8.00 -9.21 -12.20
C MET A 34 6.96 -10.16 -11.60
N ASN A 35 7.39 -11.34 -11.13
CA ASN A 35 6.50 -12.28 -10.44
C ASN A 35 5.95 -11.70 -9.13
N GLU A 36 6.79 -11.04 -8.33
CA GLU A 36 6.31 -10.36 -7.13
C GLU A 36 5.35 -9.21 -7.49
N TYR A 37 5.68 -8.39 -8.48
CA TYR A 37 4.83 -7.29 -8.93
C TYR A 37 3.42 -7.77 -9.35
N LYS A 38 3.35 -8.80 -10.20
CA LYS A 38 2.09 -9.42 -10.63
C LYS A 38 1.29 -9.97 -9.44
N SER A 39 1.96 -10.64 -8.50
CA SER A 39 1.33 -11.17 -7.29
C SER A 39 0.71 -10.06 -6.44
N ARG A 40 1.44 -8.96 -6.22
CA ARG A 40 0.97 -7.80 -5.46
C ARG A 40 -0.19 -7.08 -6.15
N LEU A 41 -0.12 -6.90 -7.47
CA LEU A 41 -1.22 -6.32 -8.25
C LEU A 41 -2.49 -7.17 -8.18
N ALA A 42 -2.36 -8.50 -8.24
CA ALA A 42 -3.51 -9.40 -8.07
C ALA A 42 -4.14 -9.24 -6.68
N GLY A 43 -3.33 -9.10 -5.62
CA GLY A 43 -3.78 -8.77 -4.27
C GLY A 43 -4.54 -7.45 -4.21
N GLN A 44 -3.95 -6.38 -4.77
CA GLN A 44 -4.57 -5.04 -4.79
C GLN A 44 -5.91 -5.03 -5.53
N ARG A 45 -6.04 -5.75 -6.66
CA ARG A 45 -7.33 -5.88 -7.35
C ARG A 45 -8.39 -6.52 -6.45
N GLY A 46 -7.98 -7.48 -5.63
CA GLY A 46 -8.83 -8.10 -4.61
C GLY A 46 -9.30 -7.12 -3.54
N GLU A 47 -8.42 -6.23 -3.09
CA GLU A 47 -8.76 -5.18 -2.12
C GLU A 47 -9.62 -4.08 -2.76
N LYS A 48 -9.40 -3.76 -4.04
CA LYS A 48 -10.19 -2.74 -4.76
C LYS A 48 -11.65 -3.15 -4.91
N SER A 49 -11.97 -4.44 -5.09
CA SER A 49 -13.39 -4.86 -5.09
C SER A 49 -14.04 -4.70 -3.71
N MET A 50 -13.29 -4.85 -2.62
CA MET A 50 -13.82 -4.61 -1.26
C MET A 50 -14.17 -3.15 -0.99
N TYR A 51 -13.44 -2.22 -1.61
CA TYR A 51 -13.74 -0.79 -1.53
C TYR A 51 -15.19 -0.51 -1.99
N PHE A 52 -15.64 -1.15 -3.08
CA PHE A 52 -16.99 -0.97 -3.61
C PHE A 52 -18.05 -1.34 -2.56
N HIS A 53 -17.94 -2.52 -1.94
CA HIS A 53 -18.88 -2.93 -0.89
C HIS A 53 -18.82 -1.98 0.31
N LEU A 54 -17.62 -1.68 0.81
CA LEU A 54 -17.43 -0.82 1.97
C LEU A 54 -17.92 0.62 1.74
N SER A 55 -17.90 1.12 0.50
CA SER A 55 -18.44 2.44 0.15
C SER A 55 -19.96 2.55 0.26
N MET A 56 -20.68 1.43 0.39
CA MET A 56 -22.13 1.41 0.64
C MET A 56 -22.47 1.70 2.11
N LEU A 57 -21.50 1.63 3.01
CA LEU A 57 -21.71 1.92 4.43
C LEU A 57 -21.90 3.42 4.66
N SER A 58 -22.70 3.77 5.67
CA SER A 58 -22.93 5.16 6.03
C SER A 58 -21.66 5.85 6.55
N ASP A 59 -21.18 6.86 5.81
CA ASP A 59 -20.03 7.70 6.16
C ASP A 59 -20.19 8.47 7.48
N SER A 60 -21.42 8.68 7.95
CA SER A 60 -21.68 9.35 9.22
C SER A 60 -21.50 8.41 10.42
N LYS A 61 -21.70 7.10 10.21
CA LYS A 61 -21.61 6.07 11.25
C LYS A 61 -20.25 5.37 11.28
N TYR A 62 -19.69 5.06 10.12
CA TYR A 62 -18.48 4.25 10.01
C TYR A 62 -17.30 5.06 9.47
N GLN A 63 -16.15 4.88 10.11
CA GLN A 63 -14.86 5.34 9.63
C GLN A 63 -14.08 4.14 9.14
N ILE A 64 -13.71 4.16 7.87
CA ILE A 64 -13.00 3.06 7.23
C ILE A 64 -11.57 3.52 6.96
N TYR A 65 -10.61 2.67 7.32
CA TYR A 65 -9.19 2.88 7.08
C TYR A 65 -8.64 1.69 6.31
N HIS A 66 -7.94 1.96 5.20
CA HIS A 66 -7.28 0.94 4.40
C HIS A 66 -5.78 0.89 4.70
N GLY A 67 -5.22 -0.32 4.81
CA GLY A 67 -3.79 -0.54 4.93
C GLY A 67 -3.15 0.03 6.19
N ILE A 68 -3.92 0.27 7.26
CA ILE A 68 -3.37 0.91 8.45
C ILE A 68 -2.31 0.03 9.10
N ARG A 69 -1.09 0.55 9.15
CA ARG A 69 0.09 -0.08 9.73
C ARG A 69 0.51 0.63 11.01
N LEU A 70 0.46 -0.08 12.13
CA LEU A 70 0.72 0.44 13.48
C LEU A 70 1.83 -0.37 14.14
N GLN A 71 2.46 0.19 15.17
CA GLN A 71 3.48 -0.50 15.97
C GLN A 71 2.90 -0.91 17.33
N TYR A 72 3.05 -2.18 17.70
CA TYR A 72 2.66 -2.71 19.00
C TYR A 72 3.75 -3.65 19.53
N ARG A 73 4.21 -3.41 20.77
CA ARG A 73 5.30 -4.16 21.43
C ARG A 73 6.56 -4.33 20.57
N GLY A 74 6.98 -3.25 19.91
CA GLY A 74 8.17 -3.24 19.06
C GLY A 74 7.97 -3.79 17.64
N PHE A 75 6.85 -4.45 17.35
CA PHE A 75 6.57 -5.02 16.03
C PHE A 75 5.51 -4.21 15.28
N PHE A 76 5.68 -4.10 13.97
CA PHE A 76 4.64 -3.54 13.13
C PHE A 76 3.60 -4.59 12.76
N PHE A 77 2.36 -4.15 12.65
CA PHE A 77 1.25 -4.94 12.14
C PHE A 77 0.40 -4.09 11.22
N GLN A 78 -0.19 -4.71 10.22
CA GLN A 78 -0.98 -4.05 9.20
C GLN A 78 -2.37 -4.69 9.16
N ILE A 79 -3.38 -3.86 9.01
CA ILE A 79 -4.77 -4.25 8.85
C ILE A 79 -5.18 -3.86 7.44
N ASP A 80 -5.73 -4.80 6.66
CA ASP A 80 -6.17 -4.54 5.29
C ASP A 80 -7.29 -3.50 5.29
N PHE A 81 -8.37 -3.74 6.04
CA PHE A 81 -9.38 -2.72 6.32
C PHE A 81 -9.79 -2.71 7.80
N LEU A 82 -9.84 -1.52 8.37
CA LEU A 82 -10.39 -1.27 9.71
C LEU A 82 -11.70 -0.49 9.57
N VAL A 83 -12.81 -1.12 9.92
CA VAL A 83 -14.11 -0.46 10.06
C VAL A 83 -14.30 -0.06 11.51
N LEU A 84 -14.43 1.23 11.78
CA LEU A 84 -14.51 1.80 13.13
C LEU A 84 -15.80 2.61 13.30
N CYS A 85 -16.53 2.37 14.38
CA CYS A 85 -17.61 3.22 14.82
C CYS A 85 -17.49 3.49 16.34
N ALA A 86 -18.45 4.22 16.90
CA ALA A 86 -18.49 4.50 18.34
C ALA A 86 -18.69 3.24 19.21
N ALA A 87 -19.28 2.18 18.66
CA ALA A 87 -19.62 0.97 19.39
C ALA A 87 -18.59 -0.17 19.27
N PHE A 88 -17.85 -0.27 18.16
CA PHE A 88 -16.86 -1.33 17.93
C PHE A 88 -15.82 -0.98 16.86
N ALA A 89 -14.74 -1.76 16.83
CA ALA A 89 -13.77 -1.83 15.75
C ALA A 89 -13.85 -3.23 15.08
N LEU A 90 -13.79 -3.28 13.75
CA LEU A 90 -13.80 -4.51 12.97
C LEU A 90 -12.59 -4.56 12.03
N VAL A 91 -11.74 -5.55 12.25
CA VAL A 91 -10.58 -5.86 11.42
C VAL A 91 -11.00 -6.80 10.30
N LEU A 92 -10.82 -6.37 9.05
CA LEU A 92 -11.04 -7.21 7.88
C LEU A 92 -9.69 -7.65 7.32
N GLU A 93 -9.51 -8.96 7.19
CA GLU A 93 -8.42 -9.56 6.41
C GLU A 93 -9.00 -9.95 5.05
N VAL A 94 -8.49 -9.38 3.97
CA VAL A 94 -9.05 -9.58 2.63
C VAL A 94 -8.12 -10.49 1.83
N LYS A 95 -8.70 -11.48 1.15
CA LYS A 95 -7.99 -12.27 0.14
C LYS A 95 -8.83 -12.39 -1.13
N ASN A 96 -8.17 -12.41 -2.27
CA ASN A 96 -8.79 -12.75 -3.55
C ASN A 96 -8.22 -14.10 -3.99
N ARG A 97 -8.79 -15.18 -3.46
CA ARG A 97 -8.37 -16.54 -3.81
C ARG A 97 -9.50 -17.26 -4.51
N GLY A 98 -9.32 -17.59 -5.79
CA GLY A 98 -10.19 -18.55 -6.46
C GLY A 98 -9.85 -20.00 -6.11
N GLY A 99 -10.69 -20.92 -6.57
CA GLY A 99 -10.58 -22.36 -6.31
C GLY A 99 -11.44 -22.80 -5.12
N GLU A 100 -11.00 -23.86 -4.43
CA GLU A 100 -11.67 -24.35 -3.21
C GLU A 100 -10.79 -24.00 -2.00
N LEU A 101 -11.34 -23.28 -1.04
CA LEU A 101 -10.71 -23.01 0.25
C LEU A 101 -11.31 -23.96 1.29
N LYS A 102 -10.50 -24.85 1.84
CA LYS A 102 -10.93 -25.76 2.91
C LYS A 102 -10.32 -25.34 4.24
N PHE A 103 -11.16 -25.23 5.26
CA PHE A 103 -10.77 -24.94 6.65
C PHE A 103 -10.94 -26.19 7.51
N GLU A 104 -9.80 -26.74 7.94
CA GLU A 104 -9.71 -28.00 8.67
C GLU A 104 -9.73 -27.76 10.18
N LYS A 105 -10.55 -28.53 10.90
CA LYS A 105 -10.81 -28.31 12.33
C LYS A 105 -9.63 -28.70 13.22
N GLU A 106 -9.03 -29.87 12.98
CA GLU A 106 -8.10 -30.52 13.92
C GLU A 106 -6.83 -29.68 14.18
N PHE A 107 -6.29 -29.08 13.12
CA PHE A 107 -5.04 -28.33 13.17
C PHE A 107 -5.22 -26.84 12.86
N ASN A 108 -6.46 -26.37 12.76
CA ASN A 108 -6.81 -25.03 12.26
C ASN A 108 -6.10 -24.69 10.93
N GLN A 109 -5.94 -25.69 10.07
CA GLN A 109 -5.25 -25.54 8.80
C GLN A 109 -6.20 -25.00 7.74
N ALA A 110 -5.62 -24.32 6.75
CA ALA A 110 -6.33 -23.90 5.57
C ALA A 110 -5.60 -24.42 4.34
N THR A 111 -6.33 -25.04 3.42
CA THR A 111 -5.81 -25.51 2.14
C THR A 111 -6.53 -24.82 1.00
N CYS A 112 -5.82 -24.58 -0.10
CA CYS A 112 -6.39 -24.04 -1.34
C CYS A 112 -6.18 -25.06 -2.44
N LYS A 113 -7.27 -25.53 -3.05
CA LYS A 113 -7.23 -26.45 -4.19
C LYS A 113 -7.48 -25.70 -5.49
N ARG A 114 -6.57 -25.84 -6.45
CA ARG A 114 -6.65 -25.28 -7.81
C ARG A 114 -6.16 -26.31 -8.81
N ASN A 115 -6.91 -26.52 -9.89
CA ASN A 115 -6.56 -27.46 -10.95
C ASN A 115 -6.18 -28.86 -10.42
N GLY A 116 -6.91 -29.35 -9.42
CA GLY A 116 -6.66 -30.65 -8.79
C GLY A 116 -5.53 -30.68 -7.75
N GLN A 117 -4.67 -29.65 -7.67
CA GLN A 117 -3.59 -29.58 -6.70
C GLN A 117 -4.01 -28.79 -5.46
N ALA A 118 -3.83 -29.39 -4.28
CA ALA A 118 -4.08 -28.74 -3.00
C ALA A 118 -2.76 -28.27 -2.39
N GLU A 119 -2.70 -27.00 -2.01
CA GLU A 119 -1.58 -26.41 -1.29
C GLU A 119 -2.01 -25.94 0.11
N ARG A 120 -1.13 -26.11 1.09
CA ARG A 120 -1.33 -25.50 2.41
C ARG A 120 -1.14 -23.99 2.29
N ILE A 121 -2.13 -23.24 2.76
CA ILE A 121 -2.04 -21.78 2.88
C ILE A 121 -2.01 -21.37 4.34
N LYS A 122 -1.52 -20.17 4.61
CA LYS A 122 -1.70 -19.58 5.94
C LYS A 122 -3.19 -19.34 6.16
N ASN A 123 -3.71 -19.74 7.32
CA ASN A 123 -5.12 -19.57 7.65
C ASN A 123 -5.48 -18.07 7.78
N PRO A 124 -6.29 -17.51 6.87
CA PRO A 124 -6.61 -16.09 6.87
C PRO A 124 -7.49 -15.67 8.06
N VAL A 125 -8.27 -16.58 8.64
CA VAL A 125 -9.06 -16.29 9.85
C VAL A 125 -8.15 -16.07 11.05
N LEU A 126 -7.12 -16.91 11.19
CA LEU A 126 -6.11 -16.75 12.24
C LEU A 126 -5.26 -15.49 12.02
N GLN A 127 -5.05 -15.06 10.78
CA GLN A 127 -4.41 -13.78 10.47
C GLN A 127 -5.27 -12.62 10.97
N ALA A 128 -6.56 -12.58 10.59
CA ALA A 128 -7.51 -11.57 11.04
C ALA A 128 -7.59 -11.51 12.57
N GLN A 129 -7.68 -12.67 13.23
CA GLN A 129 -7.69 -12.78 14.68
C GLN A 129 -6.41 -12.22 15.31
N LEU A 130 -5.24 -12.54 14.75
CA LEU A 130 -3.96 -12.02 15.25
C LEU A 130 -3.89 -10.49 15.12
N GLN A 131 -4.33 -9.92 14.00
CA GLN A 131 -4.37 -8.47 13.81
C GLN A 131 -5.34 -7.80 14.78
N ALA A 132 -6.53 -8.36 15.01
CA ALA A 132 -7.47 -7.86 16.00
C ALA A 132 -6.91 -7.91 17.43
N ARG A 133 -6.19 -8.98 17.81
CA ARG A 133 -5.51 -9.05 19.12
C ARG A 133 -4.45 -7.96 19.27
N LYS A 134 -3.66 -7.69 18.23
CA LYS A 134 -2.66 -6.61 18.24
C LYS A 134 -3.31 -5.24 18.31
N LEU A 135 -4.38 -5.00 17.55
CA LEU A 135 -5.15 -3.76 17.61
C LEU A 135 -5.75 -3.55 18.99
N LYS A 136 -6.34 -4.59 19.59
CA LYS A 136 -6.91 -4.52 20.94
C LYS A 136 -5.85 -4.10 21.97
N GLY A 137 -4.70 -4.78 22.00
CA GLY A 137 -3.61 -4.40 22.91
C GLY A 137 -3.07 -3.00 22.63
N TRP A 138 -2.99 -2.60 21.36
CA TRP A 138 -2.59 -1.24 20.98
C TRP A 138 -3.61 -0.18 21.46
N LEU A 139 -4.91 -0.47 21.39
CA LEU A 139 -5.97 0.42 21.88
C LEU A 139 -5.90 0.54 23.41
N GLU A 140 -5.67 -0.56 24.12
CA GLU A 140 -5.46 -0.58 25.58
C GLU A 140 -4.28 0.31 25.98
N ASP A 141 -3.12 0.20 25.31
CA ASP A 141 -1.94 1.05 25.55
C ASP A 141 -2.21 2.56 25.35
N HIS A 142 -3.28 2.90 24.60
CA HIS A 142 -3.67 4.28 24.30
C HIS A 142 -4.97 4.72 25.01
N ASN A 143 -5.41 3.98 26.04
CA ASN A 143 -6.59 4.26 26.87
C ASN A 143 -7.95 4.10 26.18
N PHE A 144 -8.06 3.19 25.20
CA PHE A 144 -9.31 2.80 24.54
C PHE A 144 -9.65 1.34 24.85
N LYS A 145 -9.72 0.97 26.12
CA LYS A 145 -9.89 -0.42 26.58
C LYS A 145 -11.30 -1.00 26.39
N ASP A 146 -12.32 -0.13 26.36
CA ASP A 146 -13.73 -0.54 26.41
C ASP A 146 -14.34 -0.80 25.02
N ILE A 147 -13.62 -0.49 23.94
CA ILE A 147 -14.08 -0.75 22.57
C ILE A 147 -13.86 -2.24 22.19
N PRO A 148 -14.93 -2.98 21.84
CA PRO A 148 -14.81 -4.32 21.28
C PRO A 148 -14.06 -4.31 19.96
N VAL A 149 -13.16 -5.27 19.78
CA VAL A 149 -12.43 -5.49 18.52
C VAL A 149 -12.83 -6.84 17.94
N HIS A 150 -13.51 -6.79 16.81
CA HIS A 150 -13.93 -7.94 16.01
C HIS A 150 -12.97 -8.17 14.86
N TYR A 151 -13.07 -9.36 14.27
CA TYR A 151 -12.34 -9.71 13.05
C TYR A 151 -13.17 -10.56 12.11
N LEU A 152 -12.88 -10.42 10.82
CA LEU A 152 -13.52 -11.17 9.75
C LEU A 152 -12.49 -11.42 8.64
N PHE A 153 -12.39 -12.67 8.20
CA PHE A 153 -11.79 -13.00 6.92
C PHE A 153 -12.83 -12.81 5.83
N VAL A 154 -12.49 -12.01 4.82
CA VAL A 154 -13.33 -11.81 3.64
C VAL A 154 -12.61 -12.32 2.42
N ASN A 155 -13.23 -13.26 1.70
CA ASN A 155 -12.77 -13.64 0.38
C ASN A 155 -13.50 -12.80 -0.67
N SER A 156 -12.77 -11.97 -1.41
CA SER A 156 -13.33 -11.06 -2.40
C SER A 156 -13.58 -11.71 -3.77
N ASN A 157 -13.28 -13.02 -3.89
CA ASN A 157 -13.52 -13.79 -5.10
C ASN A 157 -14.82 -14.58 -4.98
N GLU A 158 -15.86 -14.10 -5.65
CA GLU A 158 -17.23 -14.67 -5.63
C GLU A 158 -17.29 -16.10 -6.18
N LYS A 159 -16.33 -16.50 -7.02
CA LYS A 159 -16.30 -17.85 -7.63
C LYS A 159 -15.67 -18.91 -6.73
N THR A 160 -15.39 -18.58 -5.48
CA THR A 160 -14.63 -19.45 -4.58
C THR A 160 -15.56 -20.33 -3.78
N LEU A 161 -15.27 -21.62 -3.75
CA LEU A 161 -15.96 -22.55 -2.87
C LEU A 161 -15.26 -22.54 -1.51
N ILE A 162 -15.98 -22.16 -0.45
CA ILE A 162 -15.47 -22.20 0.93
C ILE A 162 -16.06 -23.42 1.61
N LEU A 163 -15.20 -24.35 2.02
CA LEU A 163 -15.53 -25.59 2.69
C LEU A 163 -14.97 -25.57 4.11
N SER A 164 -15.68 -26.19 5.04
CA SER A 164 -15.22 -26.37 6.40
C SER A 164 -15.71 -27.70 6.94
N ASP A 165 -14.92 -28.33 7.81
CA ASP A 165 -15.34 -29.53 8.51
C ASP A 165 -16.53 -29.23 9.46
N PRO A 166 -17.45 -30.19 9.70
CA PRO A 166 -18.52 -30.03 10.67
C PRO A 166 -18.01 -29.73 12.08
N GLY A 167 -18.73 -28.90 12.85
CA GLY A 167 -18.33 -28.54 14.21
C GLY A 167 -17.20 -27.51 14.27
N ASN A 168 -16.97 -26.74 13.19
CA ASN A 168 -15.96 -25.68 13.08
C ASN A 168 -16.60 -24.27 13.11
N GLU A 169 -17.77 -24.13 13.74
CA GLU A 169 -18.58 -22.90 13.75
C GLU A 169 -17.82 -21.72 14.36
N HIS A 170 -16.88 -22.01 15.26
CA HIS A 170 -16.05 -21.01 15.90
C HIS A 170 -15.14 -20.26 14.91
N ILE A 171 -14.72 -20.89 13.81
CA ILE A 171 -13.97 -20.27 12.71
C ILE A 171 -14.92 -19.74 11.64
N THR A 172 -15.90 -20.53 11.21
CA THR A 172 -16.74 -20.17 10.04
C THR A 172 -17.58 -18.92 10.25
N ARG A 173 -17.96 -18.59 11.50
CA ARG A 173 -18.62 -17.32 11.81
C ARG A 173 -17.78 -16.07 11.49
N HIS A 174 -16.46 -16.23 11.41
CA HIS A 174 -15.49 -15.19 11.04
C HIS A 174 -15.05 -15.30 9.58
N ILE A 175 -15.84 -15.97 8.73
CA ILE A 175 -15.60 -16.06 7.29
C ILE A 175 -16.82 -15.52 6.56
N CYS A 176 -16.59 -14.73 5.51
CA CYS A 176 -17.63 -14.45 4.52
C CYS A 176 -17.03 -14.21 3.13
N ASN A 177 -17.88 -14.31 2.11
CA ASN A 177 -17.60 -13.70 0.81
C ASN A 177 -17.94 -12.21 0.86
N SER A 178 -17.41 -11.44 -0.10
CA SER A 178 -17.66 -10.00 -0.21
C SER A 178 -19.14 -9.62 -0.23
N GLU A 179 -19.98 -10.43 -0.88
CA GLU A 179 -21.43 -10.22 -1.02
C GLU A 179 -22.18 -10.15 0.33
N VAL A 180 -21.70 -10.88 1.34
CA VAL A 180 -22.35 -11.00 2.66
C VAL A 180 -21.72 -10.04 3.69
N LEU A 181 -20.70 -9.26 3.30
CA LEU A 181 -19.97 -8.40 4.23
C LEU A 181 -20.87 -7.37 4.91
N ILE A 182 -21.75 -6.72 4.16
CA ILE A 182 -22.63 -5.66 4.69
C ILE A 182 -23.58 -6.25 5.73
N GLU A 183 -24.18 -7.41 5.44
CA GLU A 183 -25.04 -8.11 6.38
C GLU A 183 -24.28 -8.48 7.68
N LYS A 184 -23.02 -8.93 7.57
CA LYS A 184 -22.18 -9.22 8.74
C LYS A 184 -21.89 -7.97 9.59
N ILE A 185 -21.66 -6.83 8.95
CA ILE A 185 -21.45 -5.55 9.64
C ILE A 185 -22.74 -5.10 10.34
N ASP A 186 -23.89 -5.27 9.70
CA ASP A 186 -25.20 -4.94 10.28
C ASP A 186 -25.54 -5.86 11.46
N GLN A 187 -25.26 -7.16 11.36
CA GLN A 187 -25.39 -8.11 12.48
C GLN A 187 -24.55 -7.66 13.69
N LEU A 188 -23.30 -7.25 13.45
CA LEU A 188 -22.43 -6.72 14.52
C LEU A 188 -22.95 -5.41 15.11
N ALA A 189 -23.46 -4.51 14.28
CA ALA A 189 -24.05 -3.26 14.72
C ALA A 189 -25.32 -3.47 15.56
N ASN A 190 -26.15 -4.44 15.18
CA ASN A 190 -27.36 -4.81 15.93
C ASN A 190 -27.02 -5.46 17.28
N TYR A 191 -25.89 -6.17 17.36
CA TYR A 191 -25.38 -6.74 18.61
C TYR A 191 -24.76 -5.67 19.53
N HIS A 192 -24.09 -4.66 18.96
CA HIS A 192 -23.46 -3.55 19.68
C HIS A 192 -24.28 -2.26 19.61
N GLN A 193 -25.42 -2.23 20.33
CA GLN A 193 -26.32 -1.07 20.33
C GLN A 193 -25.82 0.10 21.20
N MET A 194 -24.94 -0.17 22.17
CA MET A 194 -24.41 0.85 23.07
C MET A 194 -23.06 1.36 22.58
N ASP A 195 -22.98 2.66 22.35
CA ASP A 195 -21.73 3.35 22.07
C ASP A 195 -20.76 3.21 23.25
N LYS A 196 -19.50 2.96 22.92
CA LYS A 196 -18.38 2.87 23.86
C LYS A 196 -17.50 4.10 23.84
N LEU A 197 -17.57 4.87 22.75
CA LEU A 197 -16.84 6.10 22.55
C LEU A 197 -17.81 7.24 22.27
N ASP A 198 -17.61 8.38 22.92
CA ASP A 198 -18.30 9.60 22.52
C ASP A 198 -17.71 10.21 21.22
N ALA A 199 -18.35 11.25 20.69
CA ALA A 199 -17.88 11.92 19.47
C ALA A 199 -16.50 12.59 19.61
N LYS A 200 -16.05 12.95 20.82
CA LYS A 200 -14.73 13.53 21.09
C LYS A 200 -13.67 12.43 21.14
N GLU A 201 -13.96 11.30 21.77
CA GLU A 201 -13.12 10.12 21.86
C GLU A 201 -12.92 9.48 20.48
N LEU A 202 -13.99 9.33 19.69
CA LEU A 202 -13.90 8.82 18.32
C LEU A 202 -13.01 9.72 17.45
N ARG A 203 -13.12 11.05 17.57
CA ARG A 203 -12.22 12.00 16.89
C ARG A 203 -10.78 11.93 17.39
N LYS A 204 -10.57 11.67 18.68
CA LYS A 204 -9.24 11.48 19.27
C LYS A 204 -8.61 10.20 18.72
N LEU A 205 -9.35 9.09 18.69
CA LEU A 205 -8.89 7.81 18.16
C LEU A 205 -8.54 7.92 16.67
N LYS A 206 -9.38 8.58 15.87
CA LYS A 206 -9.08 8.88 14.47
C LYS A 206 -7.72 9.56 14.29
N ARG A 207 -7.50 10.69 14.97
CA ARG A 207 -6.24 11.43 14.87
C ARG A 207 -5.05 10.58 15.32
N LEU A 208 -5.25 9.79 16.38
CA LEU A 208 -4.21 8.91 16.90
C LEU A 208 -3.82 7.83 15.87
N LEU A 209 -4.80 7.10 15.31
CA LEU A 209 -4.60 6.10 14.27
C LEU A 209 -3.79 6.66 13.11
N LEU A 210 -4.16 7.86 12.62
CA LEU A 210 -3.45 8.52 11.52
C LEU A 210 -2.05 8.98 11.91
N SER A 211 -1.89 9.56 13.10
CA SER A 211 -0.56 10.02 13.58
C SER A 211 0.41 8.88 13.84
N LYS A 212 -0.10 7.68 14.15
CA LYS A 212 0.69 6.47 14.44
C LYS A 212 0.80 5.54 13.24
N HIS A 213 0.08 5.84 12.15
CA HIS A 213 0.22 5.11 10.91
C HIS A 213 1.62 5.28 10.35
N THR A 214 2.31 4.17 10.11
CA THR A 214 3.64 4.16 9.50
C THR A 214 3.62 3.23 8.30
N PRO A 215 3.41 3.75 7.07
CA PRO A 215 3.45 2.98 5.85
C PRO A 215 4.72 2.14 5.74
N ALA A 216 4.61 0.94 5.14
CA ALA A 216 5.78 0.13 4.88
C ALA A 216 6.63 0.76 3.76
N ASN A 217 7.89 1.04 4.04
CA ASN A 217 8.87 1.51 3.07
C ASN A 217 10.02 0.49 2.94
N PRO A 218 9.81 -0.64 2.26
CA PRO A 218 10.84 -1.66 2.11
C PRO A 218 11.99 -1.16 1.23
N ASP A 219 13.19 -1.58 1.57
CA ASP A 219 14.36 -1.49 0.70
C ASP A 219 14.30 -2.64 -0.32
N ILE A 220 13.72 -2.35 -1.48
CA ILE A 220 13.55 -3.36 -2.54
C ILE A 220 14.89 -3.75 -3.17
N LEU A 221 15.86 -2.84 -3.25
CA LEU A 221 17.17 -3.16 -3.82
C LEU A 221 17.88 -4.18 -2.95
N LYS A 222 17.91 -3.96 -1.64
CA LYS A 222 18.46 -4.92 -0.69
C LYS A 222 17.76 -6.28 -0.73
N GLN A 223 16.43 -6.29 -0.90
CA GLN A 223 15.67 -7.54 -0.98
C GLN A 223 16.06 -8.39 -2.20
N PHE A 224 16.28 -7.75 -3.35
CA PHE A 224 16.69 -8.43 -4.59
C PHE A 224 18.21 -8.49 -4.76
N ASN A 225 18.98 -8.17 -3.71
CA ASN A 225 20.45 -8.13 -3.71
C ASN A 225 21.05 -7.25 -4.82
N LEU A 226 20.42 -6.10 -5.07
CA LEU A 226 20.86 -5.11 -6.05
C LEU A 226 21.57 -3.95 -5.38
N SER A 227 22.63 -3.47 -6.03
CA SER A 227 23.28 -2.20 -5.78
C SER A 227 22.58 -1.07 -6.53
N PRO A 228 22.49 0.15 -5.96
CA PRO A 228 21.99 1.32 -6.69
C PRO A 228 22.70 1.60 -8.02
N ASN A 229 23.96 1.17 -8.17
CA ASN A 229 24.73 1.36 -9.40
C ASN A 229 24.31 0.41 -10.54
N GLU A 230 23.59 -0.66 -10.23
CA GLU A 230 23.04 -1.59 -11.24
C GLU A 230 21.75 -1.04 -11.87
N ILE A 231 21.20 0.04 -11.33
CA ILE A 231 20.00 0.68 -11.85
C ILE A 231 20.38 1.63 -13.00
N PRO A 232 19.86 1.40 -14.22
CA PRO A 232 20.13 2.30 -15.34
C PRO A 232 19.68 3.74 -15.02
N THR A 233 20.62 4.67 -15.19
CA THR A 233 20.40 6.11 -15.01
C THR A 233 20.00 6.75 -16.34
N GLY A 234 19.40 7.93 -16.25
CA GLY A 234 18.86 8.68 -17.37
C GLY A 234 17.34 8.63 -17.44
N VAL A 235 16.80 9.38 -18.40
CA VAL A 235 15.37 9.44 -18.66
C VAL A 235 14.95 8.31 -19.58
N LYS A 236 13.84 7.65 -19.24
CA LYS A 236 13.23 6.60 -20.06
C LYS A 236 12.33 7.17 -21.13
N CYS A 237 12.41 6.61 -22.34
CA CYS A 237 11.47 6.90 -23.42
C CYS A 237 10.07 6.40 -23.07
N PRO A 238 9.02 7.26 -23.05
CA PRO A 238 7.64 6.83 -22.80
C PRO A 238 7.02 5.94 -23.89
N THR A 239 7.69 5.78 -25.04
CA THR A 239 7.14 5.04 -26.21
C THR A 239 7.83 3.70 -26.46
N CYS A 240 9.14 3.60 -26.24
CA CYS A 240 9.91 2.41 -26.59
C CYS A 240 10.83 1.90 -25.47
N ASP A 241 10.67 2.45 -24.26
CA ASP A 241 11.41 2.12 -23.03
C ASP A 241 12.94 2.24 -23.13
N TYR A 242 13.46 2.88 -24.18
CA TYR A 242 14.89 3.15 -24.31
C TYR A 242 15.39 4.10 -23.21
N ILE A 243 16.54 3.76 -22.61
CA ILE A 243 17.24 4.55 -21.59
C ILE A 243 18.73 4.62 -22.00
N PRO A 244 19.38 5.80 -21.97
CA PRO A 244 18.83 7.13 -21.69
C PRO A 244 18.31 7.84 -22.95
N ILE A 245 17.34 8.75 -22.82
CA ILE A 245 16.97 9.71 -23.89
C ILE A 245 17.66 11.07 -23.69
N ASP A 246 17.92 11.79 -24.78
CA ASP A 246 18.74 13.00 -24.77
C ASP A 246 17.93 14.25 -24.44
N TYR A 247 18.49 15.16 -23.64
CA TYR A 247 17.91 16.50 -23.45
C TYR A 247 18.47 17.49 -24.47
N ARG A 248 17.62 17.98 -25.39
CA ARG A 248 18.00 18.93 -26.44
C ARG A 248 17.06 20.13 -26.45
N HIS A 249 17.61 21.33 -26.27
CA HIS A 249 16.88 22.61 -26.34
C HIS A 249 15.54 22.63 -25.57
N GLY A 250 15.52 22.11 -24.34
CA GLY A 250 14.31 22.11 -23.52
C GLY A 250 13.39 20.90 -23.70
N THR A 251 13.76 19.93 -24.55
CA THR A 251 12.93 18.77 -24.88
C THR A 251 13.73 17.48 -24.78
N TRP A 252 13.13 16.43 -24.22
CA TRP A 252 13.69 15.09 -24.22
C TRP A 252 13.40 14.39 -25.54
N CYS A 253 14.43 13.89 -26.21
CA CYS A 253 14.38 13.30 -27.54
C CYS A 253 14.94 11.89 -27.50
N CYS A 254 14.12 10.90 -27.88
CA CYS A 254 14.57 9.51 -27.95
C CYS A 254 15.37 9.26 -29.23
N PRO A 255 16.63 8.77 -29.14
CA PRO A 255 17.43 8.47 -30.33
C PRO A 255 16.96 7.20 -31.07
N LYS A 256 16.20 6.33 -30.40
CA LYS A 256 15.72 5.06 -30.96
C LYS A 256 14.44 5.19 -31.77
N CYS A 257 13.47 5.98 -31.29
CA CYS A 257 12.14 6.11 -31.91
C CYS A 257 11.71 7.54 -32.22
N ASN A 258 12.60 8.53 -32.06
CA ASN A 258 12.36 9.95 -32.34
C ASN A 258 11.21 10.61 -31.54
N MET A 259 10.72 9.95 -30.49
CA MET A 259 9.75 10.53 -29.55
C MET A 259 10.30 11.80 -28.93
N LYS A 260 9.44 12.82 -28.77
CA LYS A 260 9.74 14.07 -28.08
C LYS A 260 8.83 14.27 -26.88
N SER A 261 9.40 14.63 -25.73
CA SER A 261 8.63 14.92 -24.52
C SER A 261 9.24 16.05 -23.72
N LYS A 262 8.42 16.96 -23.21
CA LYS A 262 8.87 18.01 -22.27
C LYS A 262 8.92 17.50 -20.82
N THR A 263 8.21 16.43 -20.52
CA THR A 263 7.91 15.97 -19.14
C THR A 263 8.42 14.57 -18.83
N ALA A 264 9.15 13.91 -19.74
CA ALA A 264 9.66 12.56 -19.53
C ALA A 264 10.58 12.40 -18.30
N HIS A 265 11.17 13.50 -17.82
CA HIS A 265 11.95 13.52 -16.59
C HIS A 265 11.13 13.30 -15.32
N ILE A 266 9.82 13.58 -15.31
CA ILE A 266 8.98 13.49 -14.11
C ILE A 266 8.96 12.04 -13.57
N PRO A 267 8.55 11.03 -14.35
CA PRO A 267 8.63 9.64 -13.90
C PRO A 267 10.05 9.21 -13.54
N ALA A 268 11.06 9.72 -14.25
CA ALA A 268 12.44 9.36 -13.96
C ALA A 268 12.88 9.81 -12.56
N ILE A 269 12.48 11.02 -12.16
CA ILE A 269 12.76 11.57 -10.84
C ILE A 269 11.96 10.83 -9.76
N ASP A 270 10.72 10.44 -10.05
CA ASP A 270 9.93 9.63 -9.12
C ASP A 270 10.60 8.26 -8.88
N ASP A 271 11.11 7.61 -9.93
CA ASP A 271 11.89 6.37 -9.79
C ASP A 271 13.12 6.58 -8.90
N TYR A 272 13.83 7.71 -9.04
CA TYR A 272 14.98 8.03 -8.19
C TYR A 272 14.57 8.03 -6.71
N PHE A 273 13.46 8.70 -6.38
CA PHE A 273 12.98 8.77 -5.00
C PHE A 273 12.50 7.41 -4.46
N LEU A 274 11.94 6.57 -5.33
CA LEU A 274 11.46 5.23 -4.99
C LEU A 274 12.60 4.23 -4.77
N LEU A 275 13.63 4.28 -5.63
CA LEU A 275 14.67 3.24 -5.73
C LEU A 275 15.98 3.63 -5.03
N ILE A 276 16.39 4.89 -5.12
CA ILE A 276 17.77 5.31 -4.79
C ILE A 276 17.81 6.00 -3.43
N LYS A 277 17.22 7.19 -3.31
CA LYS A 277 17.25 7.99 -2.07
C LYS A 277 16.02 8.89 -1.94
N PRO A 278 15.54 9.16 -0.71
CA PRO A 278 14.39 10.05 -0.47
C PRO A 278 14.71 11.54 -0.69
N LYS A 279 15.96 11.86 -1.00
CA LYS A 279 16.51 13.21 -1.10
C LYS A 279 17.43 13.28 -2.30
N ILE A 280 17.38 14.39 -3.02
CA ILE A 280 18.21 14.61 -4.20
C ILE A 280 18.77 16.03 -4.21
N THR A 281 20.07 16.15 -4.50
CA THR A 281 20.73 17.42 -4.77
C THR A 281 20.70 17.76 -6.26
N ASN A 282 21.02 19.00 -6.62
CA ASN A 282 21.19 19.36 -8.04
C ASN A 282 22.29 18.53 -8.72
N ALA A 283 23.41 18.29 -8.05
CA ALA A 283 24.49 17.47 -8.59
C ALA A 283 24.03 16.02 -8.83
N GLU A 284 23.31 15.42 -7.88
CA GLU A 284 22.76 14.07 -8.04
C GLU A 284 21.71 14.00 -9.15
N LEU A 285 20.82 14.99 -9.27
CA LEU A 285 19.84 15.05 -10.36
C LEU A 285 20.52 15.10 -11.72
N ARG A 286 21.55 15.94 -11.86
CA ARG A 286 22.33 16.07 -13.10
C ARG A 286 23.00 14.76 -13.48
N ALA A 287 23.68 14.14 -12.51
CA ALA A 287 24.31 12.84 -12.71
C ALA A 287 23.29 11.75 -13.06
N PHE A 288 22.12 11.77 -12.42
CA PHE A 288 21.09 10.77 -12.66
C PHE A 288 20.37 10.95 -14.00
N LEU A 289 20.09 12.18 -14.44
CA LEU A 289 19.36 12.46 -15.68
C LEU A 289 20.27 12.64 -16.91
N HIS A 290 21.59 12.58 -16.73
CA HIS A 290 22.60 12.84 -17.77
C HIS A 290 22.48 14.24 -18.37
N ILE A 291 22.40 15.26 -17.50
CA ILE A 291 22.37 16.67 -17.91
C ILE A 291 23.51 17.45 -17.24
N ASP A 292 24.21 18.28 -18.00
CA ASP A 292 25.37 19.03 -17.46
C ASP A 292 24.97 20.35 -16.80
N SER A 293 23.89 20.98 -17.26
CA SER A 293 23.54 22.35 -16.86
C SER A 293 22.88 22.42 -15.48
N ILE A 294 23.52 23.14 -14.55
CA ILE A 294 22.99 23.47 -13.22
C ILE A 294 21.66 24.23 -13.34
N SER A 295 21.56 25.15 -14.32
CA SER A 295 20.35 25.94 -14.53
C SER A 295 19.18 25.09 -15.03
N VAL A 296 19.43 24.12 -15.92
CA VAL A 296 18.39 23.19 -16.40
C VAL A 296 17.84 22.36 -15.24
N ALA A 297 18.72 21.78 -14.41
CA ALA A 297 18.31 21.06 -13.21
C ALA A 297 17.50 21.95 -12.26
N GLY A 298 17.89 23.21 -12.06
CA GLY A 298 17.13 24.18 -11.27
C GLY A 298 15.72 24.46 -11.82
N LYS A 299 15.58 24.58 -13.15
CA LYS A 299 14.28 24.75 -13.82
C LYS A 299 13.39 23.52 -13.67
N ILE A 300 13.95 22.33 -13.81
CA ILE A 300 13.23 21.06 -13.59
C ILE A 300 12.64 21.02 -12.18
N PHE A 301 13.45 21.27 -11.15
CA PHE A 301 12.97 21.30 -9.77
C PHE A 301 11.87 22.34 -9.55
N ALA A 302 12.02 23.55 -10.10
CA ALA A 302 11.02 24.61 -9.99
C ALA A 302 9.70 24.22 -10.67
N THR A 303 9.77 23.53 -11.82
CA THR A 303 8.60 23.11 -12.60
C THR A 303 7.82 22.00 -11.89
N MET A 304 8.54 21.09 -11.21
CA MET A 304 7.93 20.04 -10.39
C MET A 304 7.45 20.52 -9.03
N ASN A 305 7.72 21.77 -8.65
CA ASN A 305 7.36 22.35 -7.35
C ASN A 305 7.77 21.48 -6.14
N LEU A 306 8.95 20.86 -6.21
CA LEU A 306 9.41 19.94 -5.16
C LEU A 306 9.79 20.71 -3.88
N PRO A 307 9.35 20.25 -2.70
CA PRO A 307 9.80 20.82 -1.44
C PRO A 307 11.30 20.66 -1.27
N PHE A 308 11.93 21.65 -0.64
CA PHE A 308 13.37 21.64 -0.40
C PHE A 308 13.74 22.20 0.97
N THR A 309 14.91 21.81 1.44
CA THR A 309 15.54 22.37 2.65
C THR A 309 16.95 22.85 2.31
N GLY A 310 17.50 23.72 3.16
CA GLY A 310 18.83 24.29 2.97
C GLY A 310 18.87 25.46 1.99
N LYS A 311 20.02 26.16 1.96
CA LYS A 311 20.26 27.33 1.12
C LYS A 311 21.38 27.05 0.12
N TYR A 312 21.24 27.59 -1.09
CA TYR A 312 22.25 27.56 -2.17
C TYR A 312 22.82 26.15 -2.43
N LYS A 313 24.13 25.96 -2.20
CA LYS A 313 24.86 24.70 -2.43
C LYS A 313 24.42 23.53 -1.55
N ASN A 314 23.79 23.83 -0.41
CA ASN A 314 23.29 22.83 0.53
C ASN A 314 21.79 22.54 0.32
N ARG A 315 21.22 22.98 -0.81
CA ARG A 315 19.80 22.75 -1.11
C ARG A 315 19.58 21.29 -1.51
N VAL A 316 18.61 20.67 -0.83
CA VAL A 316 18.20 19.28 -1.06
C VAL A 316 16.70 19.23 -1.28
N TYR A 317 16.28 18.53 -2.32
CA TYR A 317 14.89 18.39 -2.73
C TYR A 317 14.34 17.03 -2.29
N MET A 318 13.04 16.99 -2.03
CA MET A 318 12.28 15.84 -1.53
C MET A 318 10.97 15.72 -2.29
N ILE A 319 10.32 14.55 -2.26
CA ILE A 319 8.97 14.39 -2.81
C ILE A 319 7.94 14.94 -1.82
N SER A 320 6.87 15.57 -2.32
CA SER A 320 5.72 15.93 -1.49
C SER A 320 4.87 14.69 -1.27
N HIS A 321 4.85 14.14 -0.06
CA HIS A 321 3.85 13.14 0.28
C HIS A 321 2.49 13.84 0.47
N SER A 322 1.43 13.28 -0.11
CA SER A 322 0.05 13.68 0.15
C SER A 322 -0.25 13.52 1.65
N GLY A 323 -0.04 14.60 2.40
CA GLY A 323 -0.15 14.61 3.87
C GLY A 323 0.76 15.64 4.55
N ASP A 324 1.88 16.00 3.94
CA ASP A 324 2.80 16.98 4.52
C ASP A 324 2.43 18.41 4.11
N LYS A 325 1.71 19.12 4.99
CA LYS A 325 1.70 20.58 4.96
C LYS A 325 3.09 21.07 5.36
N ILE A 326 3.98 21.21 4.38
CA ILE A 326 5.27 21.85 4.58
C ILE A 326 5.03 23.36 4.70
N VAL A 327 5.37 23.90 5.87
CA VAL A 327 5.35 25.33 6.18
C VAL A 327 6.23 26.06 5.16
N GLU A 328 5.62 27.01 4.46
CA GLU A 328 6.27 27.85 3.46
C GLU A 328 7.43 28.63 4.08
N GLY A 329 8.64 28.41 3.57
CA GLY A 329 9.76 29.33 3.72
C GLY A 329 9.98 30.07 2.40
N ARG A 330 9.09 31.02 2.07
CA ARG A 330 9.40 32.07 1.08
C ARG A 330 10.10 33.21 1.80
N GLN A 331 11.41 33.34 1.57
CA GLN A 331 12.11 34.63 1.55
C GLN A 331 13.10 34.60 0.39
#